data_AF-A0A6C1NVI7-F1
#
_entry.id   AF-A0A6C1NVI7-F1
#
_cell.length_a   1.000
_cell.length_b   1.000
_cell.length_c   1.000
_cell.angle_alpha   90.00
_cell.angle_beta   90.00
_cell.angle_gamma   90.00
#
_symmetry.space_group_name_H-M   'P 1'
#
loop_
_entity.id
_entity.type
_entity.pdbx_description
1 polymer ?
#
loop_
_entity_poly.entity_id
_entity_poly.type
_entity_poly.pdbx_seq_one_letter_code
_entity_poly.pdbx_strand_id
1 'polypeptide(L)'
;MCKKSVLLLLVITAVALSGCYHAKVSTGLTPSAEIHELPFAAGWIYGLVPPSEVRAAQHCTSGVAIVETRLSFLNQLVSGITFGIFTPMHIKVTCASSRADLSIPDYGSGNLLVERNASDEQIQSVFSTAGELTAVTGNPVFVEFY
;
A
#
# COMPACT_ATOMS: atom_id res chain seq x y z
N MET A 1 -41.06 -13.00 -28.35
CA MET A 1 -39.67 -13.31 -27.95
C MET A 1 -38.82 -12.07 -27.65
N CYS A 2 -39.00 -10.93 -28.34
CA CYS A 2 -38.24 -9.69 -28.07
C CYS A 2 -38.26 -9.18 -26.62
N LYS A 3 -39.41 -9.13 -25.93
CA LYS A 3 -39.48 -8.58 -24.55
C LYS A 3 -38.67 -9.37 -23.51
N LYS A 4 -38.61 -10.70 -23.65
CA LYS A 4 -37.85 -11.58 -22.73
C LYS A 4 -36.35 -11.48 -22.99
N SER A 5 -35.92 -11.38 -24.25
CA SER A 5 -34.50 -11.18 -24.60
C SER A 5 -33.97 -9.80 -24.20
N VAL A 6 -34.77 -8.74 -24.34
CA VAL A 6 -34.39 -7.39 -23.90
C VAL A 6 -34.24 -7.32 -22.38
N LEU A 7 -35.17 -7.94 -21.64
CA LEU A 7 -35.08 -8.03 -20.18
C LEU A 7 -33.83 -8.81 -19.73
N LEU A 8 -33.52 -9.93 -20.40
CA LEU A 8 -32.34 -10.73 -20.09
C LEU A 8 -31.04 -9.95 -20.33
N LEU A 9 -30.95 -9.20 -21.43
CA LEU A 9 -29.78 -8.37 -21.77
C LEU A 9 -29.55 -7.25 -20.73
N LEU A 10 -30.63 -6.62 -20.27
CA LEU A 10 -30.59 -5.59 -19.23
C LEU A 10 -30.11 -6.14 -17.89
N VAL A 11 -30.60 -7.32 -17.50
CA VAL A 11 -30.19 -7.98 -16.26
C VAL A 11 -28.72 -8.39 -16.31
N ILE A 12 -28.26 -8.98 -17.42
CA ILE A 12 -26.85 -9.36 -17.59
C ILE A 12 -25.94 -8.12 -17.52
N THR A 13 -26.34 -7.03 -18.18
CA THR A 13 -25.61 -5.75 -18.14
C THR A 13 -25.57 -5.21 -16.71
N ALA A 14 -26.70 -5.19 -15.99
CA ALA A 14 -26.75 -4.71 -14.62
C ALA A 14 -25.83 -5.49 -13.67
N VAL A 15 -25.74 -6.82 -13.83
CA VAL A 15 -24.84 -7.67 -13.05
C VAL A 15 -23.37 -7.46 -13.46
N ALA A 16 -23.08 -7.27 -14.74
CA ALA A 16 -21.72 -6.99 -15.21
C ALA A 16 -21.18 -5.64 -14.70
N LEU A 17 -22.05 -4.66 -14.46
CA LEU A 17 -21.68 -3.36 -13.90
C LEU A 17 -21.57 -3.32 -12.37
N SER A 18 -21.97 -4.38 -11.64
CA SER A 18 -21.96 -4.39 -10.17
C SER A 18 -20.62 -4.79 -9.53
N GLY A 19 -19.49 -4.69 -10.26
CA GLY A 19 -18.16 -5.03 -9.73
C GLY A 19 -17.63 -4.02 -8.70
N CYS A 20 -16.78 -4.48 -7.78
CA CYS A 20 -16.02 -3.61 -6.89
C CYS A 20 -14.91 -2.90 -7.69
N TYR A 21 -15.22 -1.73 -8.24
CA TYR A 21 -14.31 -0.91 -9.05
C TYR A 21 -13.43 0.04 -8.23
N HIS A 22 -13.41 -0.10 -6.91
CA HIS A 22 -12.65 0.74 -5.99
C HIS A 22 -12.04 -0.13 -4.90
N ALA A 23 -10.72 -0.06 -4.77
CA ALA A 23 -9.97 -0.66 -3.69
C ALA A 23 -9.23 0.44 -2.93
N LYS A 24 -9.25 0.38 -1.61
CA LYS A 24 -8.56 1.34 -0.73
C LYS A 24 -7.78 0.59 0.33
N VAL A 25 -6.49 0.88 0.40
CA VAL A 25 -5.58 0.36 1.41
C VAL A 25 -5.07 1.55 2.23
N SER A 26 -5.24 1.48 3.55
CA SER A 26 -4.72 2.47 4.49
C SER A 26 -3.61 1.83 5.31
N THR A 27 -2.51 2.56 5.51
CA THR A 27 -1.39 2.10 6.36
C THR A 27 -1.55 2.51 7.82
N GLY A 28 -2.57 3.30 8.15
CA GLY A 28 -2.80 3.87 9.49
C GLY A 28 -2.08 5.19 9.74
N LEU A 29 -1.24 5.65 8.81
CA LEU A 29 -0.58 6.96 8.91
C LEU A 29 -1.54 8.11 8.59
N THR A 30 -1.31 9.27 9.22
CA THR A 30 -2.08 10.50 8.95
C THR A 30 -1.85 10.97 7.51
N PRO A 31 -2.90 11.14 6.70
CA PRO A 31 -2.76 11.60 5.32
C PRO A 31 -2.31 13.06 5.22
N SER A 32 -1.40 13.34 4.28
CA SER A 32 -0.97 14.68 3.88
C SER A 32 -1.88 15.27 2.78
N ALA A 33 -1.67 16.54 2.47
CA ALA A 33 -2.17 17.17 1.25
C ALA A 33 -1.39 16.74 -0.01
N GLU A 34 -0.22 16.11 0.14
CA GLU A 34 0.58 15.60 -0.96
C GLU A 34 -0.03 14.31 -1.54
N ILE A 35 -0.40 14.36 -2.82
CA ILE A 35 -1.07 13.29 -3.53
C ILE A 35 -0.38 13.08 -4.87
N HIS A 36 -0.09 11.82 -5.20
CA HIS A 36 0.43 11.39 -6.49
C HIS A 36 -0.60 10.51 -7.21
N GLU A 37 -1.05 10.92 -8.38
CA GLU A 37 -2.10 10.22 -9.14
C GLU A 37 -1.58 9.75 -10.50
N LEU A 38 -1.93 8.52 -10.86
CA LEU A 38 -1.75 7.93 -12.18
C LEU A 38 -3.14 7.54 -12.72
N PRO A 39 -3.80 8.41 -13.51
CA PRO A 39 -5.17 8.16 -13.97
C PRO A 39 -5.29 7.00 -14.95
N PHE A 40 -4.19 6.67 -15.63
CA PHE A 40 -4.11 5.69 -16.71
C PHE A 40 -2.92 4.73 -16.53
N ALA A 41 -2.90 4.03 -15.39
CA ALA A 41 -1.93 2.97 -15.14
C ALA A 41 -2.25 1.75 -16.03
N ALA A 42 -1.28 1.32 -16.84
CA ALA A 42 -1.47 0.38 -17.94
C ALA A 42 -1.48 -1.10 -17.49
N GLY A 43 -2.65 -1.68 -17.23
CA GLY A 43 -2.82 -3.13 -17.14
C GLY A 43 -3.09 -3.76 -18.50
N TRP A 44 -2.79 -5.06 -18.65
CA TRP A 44 -3.05 -5.80 -19.88
C TRP A 44 -3.77 -7.12 -19.65
N ILE A 45 -4.51 -7.55 -20.67
CA ILE A 45 -5.17 -8.86 -20.76
C ILE A 45 -6.01 -9.10 -19.51
N TYR A 46 -7.08 -8.32 -19.35
CA TYR A 46 -7.98 -8.38 -18.19
C TYR A 46 -7.26 -8.23 -16.84
N GLY A 47 -6.12 -7.52 -16.81
CA GLY A 47 -5.31 -7.33 -15.61
C GLY A 47 -4.33 -8.47 -15.29
N LEU A 48 -4.14 -9.44 -16.19
CA LEU A 48 -3.12 -10.49 -16.03
C LEU A 48 -1.71 -9.90 -15.93
N VAL A 49 -1.44 -8.85 -16.72
CA VAL A 49 -0.21 -8.08 -16.59
C VAL A 49 -0.52 -6.83 -15.79
N PRO A 50 0.04 -6.69 -14.58
CA PRO A 50 -0.20 -5.51 -13.76
C PRO A 50 0.44 -4.26 -14.38
N PRO A 51 -0.04 -3.07 -14.02
CA PRO A 51 0.64 -1.83 -14.37
C PRO A 51 2.04 -1.76 -13.77
N SER A 52 2.88 -0.90 -14.36
CA SER A 52 4.22 -0.61 -13.86
C SER A 52 4.20 -0.19 -12.39
N GLU A 53 5.21 -0.61 -11.63
CA GLU A 53 5.34 -0.30 -10.21
C GLU A 53 5.35 1.22 -9.98
N VAL A 54 4.48 1.66 -9.07
CA VAL A 54 4.48 3.04 -8.58
C VAL A 54 5.55 3.14 -7.51
N ARG A 55 6.65 3.84 -7.81
CA ARG A 55 7.74 4.08 -6.84
C ARG A 55 7.35 5.15 -5.82
N ALA A 56 6.38 4.82 -4.98
CA ALA A 56 5.83 5.75 -4.00
C ALA A 56 6.89 6.29 -3.04
N ALA A 57 7.95 5.53 -2.72
CA ALA A 57 9.06 5.98 -1.89
C ALA A 57 9.88 7.13 -2.49
N GLN A 58 9.86 7.31 -3.82
CA GLN A 58 10.54 8.43 -4.49
C GLN A 58 9.76 9.74 -4.36
N HIS A 59 8.44 9.65 -4.15
CA HIS A 59 7.55 10.80 -4.05
C HIS A 59 7.20 11.11 -2.60
N CYS A 60 6.79 10.09 -1.84
CA CYS A 60 6.41 10.21 -0.44
C CYS A 60 7.61 9.95 0.49
N THR A 61 8.41 10.98 0.79
CA THR A 61 9.55 10.89 1.72
C THR A 61 9.15 10.48 3.15
N SER A 62 7.93 10.85 3.54
CA SER A 62 7.28 10.52 4.81
C SER A 62 6.58 9.16 4.80
N GLY A 63 6.62 8.42 3.69
CA GLY A 63 5.87 7.17 3.53
C GLY A 63 4.44 7.38 3.04
N VAL A 64 3.74 6.27 2.79
CA VAL A 64 2.43 6.26 2.15
C VAL A 64 1.34 6.10 3.19
N ALA A 65 0.35 6.99 3.21
CA ALA A 65 -0.80 6.91 4.11
C ALA A 65 -1.94 6.08 3.51
N ILE A 66 -2.28 6.34 2.25
CA ILE A 66 -3.42 5.70 1.59
C ILE A 66 -3.05 5.39 0.13
N VAL A 67 -3.38 4.19 -0.31
CA VAL A 67 -3.38 3.81 -1.73
C VAL A 67 -4.81 3.50 -2.15
N GLU A 68 -5.28 4.17 -3.19
CA GLU A 68 -6.58 3.92 -3.80
C GLU A 68 -6.42 3.49 -5.26
N THR A 69 -7.06 2.39 -5.63
CA THR A 69 -7.15 1.93 -7.01
C THR A 69 -8.60 2.01 -7.45
N ARG A 70 -8.86 2.72 -8.54
CA ARG A 70 -10.21 2.97 -9.05
C ARG A 70 -10.29 2.68 -10.54
N LEU A 71 -11.41 2.12 -10.97
CA LEU A 71 -11.75 1.99 -12.38
C LEU A 71 -12.80 3.03 -12.72
N SER A 72 -12.38 4.10 -13.39
CA SER A 72 -13.27 5.15 -13.87
C SER A 72 -14.14 4.66 -15.03
N PHE A 73 -15.22 5.38 -15.33
CA PHE A 73 -16.02 5.10 -16.54
C PHE A 73 -15.15 5.10 -17.81
N LEU A 74 -14.24 6.07 -17.93
CA LEU A 74 -13.34 6.15 -19.08
C LEU A 74 -12.41 4.93 -19.17
N ASN A 75 -11.92 4.46 -18.01
CA ASN A 75 -11.07 3.28 -17.95
C ASN A 75 -11.82 2.03 -18.43
N GLN A 76 -13.08 1.86 -17.98
CA GLN A 76 -13.93 0.77 -18.41
C GLN A 76 -14.30 0.88 -19.90
N LEU A 77 -14.55 2.09 -20.39
CA LEU A 77 -14.84 2.33 -21.81
C LEU A 77 -13.65 1.91 -22.68
N VAL A 78 -12.44 2.33 -22.33
CA VAL A 78 -11.23 1.95 -23.06
C VAL A 78 -10.97 0.44 -22.96
N SER A 79 -11.17 -0.14 -21.78
CA SER A 79 -11.13 -1.60 -21.62
C SER A 79 -12.16 -2.31 -22.50
N GLY A 80 -13.36 -1.77 -22.64
CA GLY A 80 -14.41 -2.34 -23.48
C GLY A 80 -14.07 -2.26 -24.97
N ILE A 81 -13.62 -1.08 -25.45
CA ILE A 81 -13.24 -0.85 -26.86
C ILE A 81 -12.05 -1.72 -27.26
N THR A 82 -11.13 -1.98 -26.33
CA THR A 82 -9.97 -2.85 -26.56
C THR A 82 -10.24 -4.33 -26.25
N PHE A 83 -11.49 -4.70 -25.99
CA PHE A 83 -11.90 -6.08 -25.63
C PHE A 83 -11.08 -6.66 -24.46
N GLY A 84 -10.71 -5.82 -23.49
CA GLY A 84 -9.94 -6.20 -22.31
C GLY A 84 -8.45 -6.42 -22.56
N ILE A 85 -7.94 -6.19 -23.77
CA ILE A 85 -6.49 -6.26 -24.03
C ILE A 85 -5.76 -5.18 -23.24
N PHE A 86 -6.32 -3.97 -23.19
CA PHE A 86 -5.79 -2.87 -22.42
C PHE A 86 -6.77 -2.49 -21.31
N THR A 87 -6.37 -2.69 -20.06
CA THR A 87 -7.22 -2.49 -18.88
C THR A 87 -6.64 -1.38 -18.01
N PRO A 88 -6.81 -0.11 -18.41
CA PRO A 88 -6.29 1.01 -17.65
C PRO A 88 -6.98 1.13 -16.29
N MET A 89 -6.26 1.64 -15.30
CA MET A 89 -6.81 1.94 -13.97
C MET A 89 -6.26 3.25 -13.41
N HIS A 90 -7.01 3.85 -12.49
CA HIS A 90 -6.60 5.06 -11.79
C HIS A 90 -5.98 4.66 -10.43
N ILE A 91 -4.70 4.95 -10.24
CA ILE A 91 -4.00 4.75 -8.97
C ILE A 91 -3.80 6.12 -8.33
N LYS A 92 -4.22 6.27 -7.07
CA LYS A 92 -4.02 7.46 -6.26
C LYS A 92 -3.26 7.07 -5.00
N VAL A 93 -2.13 7.73 -4.79
CA VAL A 93 -1.27 7.56 -3.63
C VAL A 93 -1.32 8.86 -2.83
N THR A 94 -1.80 8.79 -1.60
CA THR A 94 -1.73 9.91 -0.66
C THR A 94 -0.55 9.69 0.26
N CYS A 95 0.39 10.64 0.27
CA CYS A 95 1.55 10.59 1.15
C CYS A 95 1.14 10.86 2.61
N ALA A 96 1.96 10.42 3.56
CA ALA A 96 1.76 10.70 4.97
C ALA A 96 2.21 12.13 5.35
N SER A 97 1.48 12.80 6.25
CA SER A 97 1.75 14.18 6.70
C SER A 97 2.98 14.28 7.60
N SER A 98 3.27 13.19 8.30
CA SER A 98 4.49 12.96 9.05
C SER A 98 5.08 11.65 8.55
N ARG A 99 6.38 11.43 8.75
CA ARG A 99 6.96 10.12 8.48
C ARG A 99 6.08 9.06 9.14
N ALA A 100 6.05 7.84 8.60
CA ALA A 100 6.10 6.70 9.51
C ALA A 100 7.35 6.92 10.35
N ASP A 101 7.19 7.75 11.36
CA ASP A 101 7.86 7.53 12.60
C ASP A 101 7.47 6.06 12.83
N LEU A 102 8.42 5.18 12.56
CA LEU A 102 8.79 4.33 13.66
C LEU A 102 9.13 5.29 14.80
N SER A 103 8.11 5.90 15.40
CA SER A 103 8.03 6.01 16.82
C SER A 103 8.02 4.53 17.19
N ILE A 104 9.23 3.96 17.23
CA ILE A 104 9.77 3.52 18.51
C ILE A 104 9.29 4.60 19.45
N PRO A 105 8.13 4.40 20.07
CA PRO A 105 7.67 5.41 20.98
C PRO A 105 8.83 5.44 21.97
N ASP A 106 9.43 6.62 22.15
CA ASP A 106 10.46 6.83 23.16
C ASP A 106 9.75 6.69 24.51
N TYR A 107 9.41 5.45 24.83
CA TYR A 107 8.95 4.96 26.10
C TYR A 107 10.19 4.75 26.96
N GLY A 108 11.10 5.73 27.00
CA GLY A 108 12.23 5.76 27.92
C GLY A 108 13.00 4.43 28.06
N SER A 109 13.32 3.75 26.94
CA SER A 109 14.20 2.57 26.96
C SER A 109 15.29 2.75 25.91
N GLY A 110 16.40 3.35 26.34
CA GLY A 110 17.49 3.79 25.49
C GLY A 110 17.97 2.74 24.50
N ASN A 111 18.35 3.19 23.30
CA ASN A 111 19.03 2.38 22.31
C ASN A 111 20.18 1.62 22.97
N LEU A 112 20.21 0.30 22.79
CA LEU A 112 21.35 -0.48 23.23
C LEU A 112 22.44 -0.33 22.16
N LEU A 113 23.48 0.42 22.51
CA LEU A 113 24.62 0.68 21.64
C LEU A 113 25.60 -0.49 21.71
N VAL A 114 26.00 -1.00 20.54
CA VAL A 114 26.99 -2.06 20.38
C VAL A 114 28.15 -1.53 19.55
N GLU A 115 29.37 -1.63 20.07
CA GLU A 115 30.56 -1.28 19.28
C GLU A 115 30.66 -2.20 18.05
N ARG A 116 31.01 -1.66 16.88
CA ARG A 116 31.26 -2.49 15.68
C ARG A 116 32.37 -3.54 15.86
N ASN A 117 33.22 -3.39 16.87
CA ASN A 117 34.27 -4.35 17.22
C ASN A 117 33.94 -5.17 18.48
N ALA A 118 32.68 -5.18 18.90
CA ALA A 118 32.23 -6.01 20.01
C ALA A 118 32.39 -7.49 19.67
N SER A 119 32.78 -8.27 20.68
CA SER A 119 32.83 -9.73 20.60
C SER A 119 31.43 -10.33 20.45
N ASP A 120 31.35 -11.54 19.88
CA ASP A 120 30.08 -12.26 19.71
C ASP A 120 29.32 -12.43 21.04
N GLU A 121 30.04 -12.59 22.15
CA GLU A 121 29.48 -12.66 23.51
C GLU A 121 28.78 -11.34 23.92
N GLN A 122 29.39 -10.20 23.62
CA GLN A 122 28.82 -8.89 23.90
C GLN A 122 27.57 -8.64 23.05
N ILE A 123 27.61 -9.02 21.78
CA ILE A 123 26.46 -8.90 20.87
C ILE A 123 25.29 -9.74 21.40
N GLN A 124 25.53 -11.01 21.75
CA GLN A 124 24.48 -11.89 22.27
C GLN A 124 23.86 -11.37 23.57
N SER A 125 24.68 -10.85 24.49
CA SER A 125 24.20 -10.29 25.76
C SER A 125 23.29 -9.07 25.57
N VAL A 126 23.57 -8.24 24.57
CA VAL A 126 22.77 -7.06 24.25
C VAL A 126 21.44 -7.47 23.63
N PHE A 127 21.43 -8.46 22.74
CA PHE A 127 20.18 -8.98 22.16
C PHE A 127 19.30 -9.71 23.18
N SER A 128 19.88 -10.45 24.15
CA SER A 128 19.09 -11.06 25.22
C SER A 128 18.46 -10.01 26.13
N THR A 129 19.22 -8.95 26.45
CA THR A 129 18.72 -7.82 27.25
C THR A 129 17.61 -7.06 26.53
N ALA A 130 17.75 -6.82 25.22
CA ALA A 130 16.70 -6.22 24.40
C ALA A 130 15.41 -7.06 24.44
N GLY A 131 15.53 -8.38 24.30
CA GLY A 131 14.38 -9.30 24.35
C GLY A 131 13.63 -9.26 25.69
N GLU A 132 14.37 -9.21 26.81
CA GLU A 132 13.78 -9.10 28.14
C GLU A 132 13.07 -7.74 28.32
N LEU A 133 13.70 -6.65 27.90
CA LEU A 133 13.12 -5.31 27.98
C LEU A 133 11.84 -5.19 27.13
N THR A 134 11.80 -5.76 25.93
CA THR A 134 10.57 -5.80 25.12
C THR A 134 9.51 -6.66 25.78
N ALA A 135 9.87 -7.80 26.40
CA ALA A 135 8.91 -8.66 27.09
C ALA A 135 8.28 -7.98 28.32
N VAL A 136 9.07 -7.19 29.06
CA VAL A 136 8.61 -6.47 30.27
C VAL A 136 7.82 -5.21 29.92
N THR A 137 8.28 -4.43 28.94
CA THR A 137 7.68 -3.14 28.60
C THR A 137 6.55 -3.23 27.58
N GLY A 138 6.49 -4.33 26.81
CA GLY A 138 5.58 -4.46 25.66
C GLY A 138 5.95 -3.59 24.46
N ASN A 139 7.10 -2.91 24.50
CA ASN A 139 7.52 -1.91 23.52
C ASN A 139 8.76 -2.33 22.71
N PRO A 140 8.90 -1.76 21.50
CA PRO A 140 10.11 -1.61 20.73
C PRO A 140 11.46 -1.50 21.45
N VAL A 141 12.41 -2.45 21.39
CA VAL A 141 13.80 -2.15 21.82
C VAL A 141 14.76 -2.36 20.65
N PHE A 142 15.59 -1.35 20.38
CA PHE A 142 16.46 -1.29 19.21
C PHE A 142 17.93 -1.44 19.60
N VAL A 143 18.64 -2.21 18.80
CA VAL A 143 20.08 -2.45 18.94
C VAL A 143 20.79 -1.73 17.80
N GLU A 144 21.68 -0.79 18.13
CA GLU A 144 22.40 0.03 17.15
C GLU A 144 23.90 -0.26 17.20
N PHE A 145 24.50 -0.51 16.04
CA PHE A 145 25.94 -0.71 15.90
C PHE A 145 26.64 0.61 15.54
N TYR A 146 27.65 1.01 16.31
CA TYR A 146 28.40 2.26 16.11
C TYR A 146 29.88 2.09 15.82
#